data_AF-A0A2J4XZP0-F1
#
_entry.id   AF-A0A2J4XZP0-F1
#
_cell.length_a   1.000
_cell.length_b   1.000
_cell.length_c   1.000
_cell.angle_alpha   90.00
_cell.angle_beta   90.00
_cell.angle_gamma   90.00
#
_symmetry.space_group_name_H-M   'P 1'
#
loop_
_entity.id
_entity.type
_entity.pdbx_description
1 polymer ?
#
loop_
_entity_poly.entity_id
_entity_poly.type
_entity_poly.pdbx_seq_one_letter_code
_entity_poly.pdbx_strand_id
1 'polypeptide(L)'
;MSGKLLSWRRVRALCVKETRQIVRDPSSWLIAVVIPLLLLFIFGYGINLDSSKLRVGVLLEQQSEEALDFVHTMTGSPYIDATISDNRQELVQMMQAGRIRALVTLPVDFDQKMARP
;
A
#
# COMPACT_ATOMS: atom_id res chain seq x y z
N MET A 1 17.62 51.21 -26.95
CA MET A 1 16.83 51.54 -25.74
C MET A 1 16.71 50.27 -24.91
N SER A 2 17.68 49.99 -24.03
CA SER A 2 17.78 48.73 -23.29
C SER A 2 17.13 48.85 -21.90
N GLY A 3 16.22 47.93 -21.60
CA GLY A 3 15.27 48.01 -20.51
C GLY A 3 15.86 47.84 -19.10
N LYS A 4 15.26 48.55 -18.14
CA LYS A 4 15.26 48.15 -16.72
C LYS A 4 13.81 47.86 -16.31
N LEU A 5 13.29 46.73 -16.81
CA LEU A 5 11.91 46.29 -16.54
C LEU A 5 11.71 45.81 -15.10
N LEU A 6 12.77 45.40 -14.39
CA LEU A 6 12.69 44.96 -12.99
C LEU A 6 13.69 45.73 -12.11
N SER A 7 13.18 46.38 -11.06
CA SER A 7 13.99 46.94 -9.98
C SER A 7 13.96 45.97 -8.80
N TRP A 8 15.10 45.38 -8.44
CA TRP A 8 15.25 44.48 -7.30
C TRP A 8 14.68 45.05 -5.99
N ARG A 9 14.80 46.36 -5.80
CA ARG A 9 14.22 47.07 -4.64
C ARG A 9 12.69 47.01 -4.63
N ARG A 10 12.04 47.14 -5.80
CA ARG A 10 10.58 47.07 -5.93
C ARG A 10 10.07 45.64 -5.76
N VAL A 11 10.77 44.67 -6.34
CA VAL A 11 10.41 43.24 -6.18
C VAL A 11 10.49 42.83 -4.72
N ARG A 12 11.58 43.17 -4.02
CA ARG A 12 11.70 42.89 -2.58
C ARG A 12 10.60 43.56 -1.76
N ALA A 13 10.29 44.83 -2.06
CA ALA A 13 9.21 45.54 -1.37
C ALA A 13 7.83 44.88 -1.61
N LEU A 14 7.57 44.41 -2.83
CA LEU A 14 6.36 43.70 -3.19
C LEU A 14 6.27 42.35 -2.47
N CYS A 15 7.33 41.53 -2.52
CA CYS A 15 7.37 40.25 -1.81
C CYS A 15 7.11 40.42 -0.30
N VAL A 16 7.75 41.41 0.34
CA VAL A 16 7.52 41.67 1.77
C VAL A 16 6.07 42.07 2.06
N LYS A 17 5.45 42.87 1.19
CA LYS A 17 4.04 43.26 1.32
C LYS A 17 3.13 42.04 1.21
N GLU A 18 3.28 41.26 0.14
CA GLU A 18 2.46 40.07 -0.12
C GLU A 18 2.66 39.00 0.96
N THR A 19 3.90 38.71 1.38
CA THR A 19 4.16 37.78 2.50
C THR A 19 3.48 38.26 3.78
N ARG A 20 3.55 39.55 4.11
CA ARG A 20 2.90 40.08 5.32
C ARG A 20 1.37 40.03 5.21
N GLN A 21 0.82 40.15 4.01
CA GLN A 21 -0.61 40.02 3.73
C GLN A 21 -1.07 38.58 3.90
N ILE A 22 -0.35 37.62 3.31
CA ILE A 22 -0.63 36.17 3.43
C ILE A 22 -0.54 35.71 4.89
N VAL A 23 0.50 36.15 5.62
CA VAL A 23 0.69 35.76 7.04
C VAL A 23 -0.42 36.31 7.95
N ARG A 24 -1.00 37.47 7.62
CA ARG A 24 -2.11 38.06 8.38
C ARG A 24 -3.49 37.62 7.91
N ASP A 25 -3.57 36.90 6.79
CA ASP A 25 -4.81 36.38 6.26
C ASP A 25 -5.16 35.05 6.95
N PRO A 26 -6.21 35.01 7.81
CA PRO A 26 -6.58 33.79 8.53
C PRO A 26 -6.98 32.65 7.60
N SER A 27 -7.44 32.93 6.37
CA SER A 27 -7.80 31.90 5.39
C SER A 27 -6.56 31.16 4.85
N SER A 28 -5.46 31.90 4.65
CA SER A 28 -4.18 31.33 4.21
C SER A 28 -3.59 30.40 5.27
N TRP A 29 -3.68 30.78 6.56
CA TRP A 29 -3.25 29.93 7.67
C TRP A 29 -4.11 28.67 7.80
N LEU A 30 -5.43 28.82 7.63
CA LEU A 30 -6.37 27.69 7.64
C LEU A 30 -6.02 26.66 6.57
N ILE A 31 -5.84 27.07 5.32
CA ILE A 31 -5.51 26.16 4.21
C ILE A 31 -4.16 25.48 4.43
N ALA A 32 -3.15 26.24 4.87
CA ALA A 32 -1.80 25.74 5.12
C ALA A 32 -1.74 24.66 6.22
N VAL A 33 -2.69 24.64 7.15
CA VAL A 33 -2.75 23.66 8.24
C VAL A 33 -3.76 22.55 7.95
N VAL A 34 -4.96 22.91 7.49
CA VAL A 34 -6.06 21.96 7.30
C VAL A 34 -5.79 20.98 6.17
N ILE A 35 -5.26 21.42 5.03
CA ILE A 35 -4.98 20.51 3.91
C ILE A 35 -3.95 19.45 4.30
N PRO A 36 -2.77 19.80 4.84
CA PRO A 36 -1.79 18.78 5.26
C PRO A 36 -2.32 17.86 6.35
N LEU A 37 -3.10 18.36 7.31
CA LEU A 37 -3.70 17.52 8.35
C LEU A 37 -4.71 16.54 7.75
N LEU A 38 -5.59 17.00 6.88
CA LEU A 38 -6.56 16.14 6.21
C LEU A 38 -5.85 15.07 5.38
N LEU A 39 -4.79 15.43 4.65
CA LEU A 39 -3.93 14.47 3.95
C LEU A 39 -3.28 13.48 4.91
N LEU A 40 -2.76 13.93 6.05
CA LEU A 40 -2.20 13.05 7.08
C LEU A 40 -3.26 12.10 7.63
N PHE A 41 -4.49 12.53 7.82
CA PHE A 41 -5.58 11.66 8.27
C PHE A 41 -5.98 10.66 7.18
N ILE A 42 -6.16 11.10 5.93
CA ILE A 42 -6.48 10.20 4.81
C ILE A 42 -5.35 9.18 4.61
N PHE A 43 -4.10 9.61 4.61
CA PHE A 43 -2.97 8.69 4.43
C PHE A 43 -2.70 7.88 5.69
N GLY A 44 -2.80 8.44 6.88
CA GLY A 44 -2.58 7.72 8.14
C GLY A 44 -3.65 6.67 8.42
N TYR A 45 -4.90 6.93 8.04
CA TYR A 45 -5.99 5.97 8.16
C TYR A 45 -6.11 5.05 6.93
N GLY A 46 -5.93 5.60 5.73
CA GLY A 46 -6.10 4.90 4.46
C GLY A 46 -4.88 4.08 4.02
N ILE A 47 -3.66 4.45 4.44
CA ILE A 47 -2.49 3.56 4.34
C ILE A 47 -2.61 2.54 5.47
N ASN A 48 -3.41 1.53 5.17
CA ASN A 48 -3.50 0.21 5.77
C ASN A 48 -2.42 -0.08 6.84
N LEU A 49 -2.67 0.34 8.09
CA LEU A 49 -1.91 -0.07 9.28
C LEU A 49 -2.02 -1.59 9.55
N ASP A 50 -2.80 -2.32 8.75
CA ASP A 50 -3.02 -3.77 8.79
C ASP A 50 -2.50 -4.46 7.50
N SER A 51 -1.39 -3.97 6.95
CA SER A 51 -0.60 -4.72 5.95
C SER A 51 0.50 -5.56 6.61
N SER A 52 0.33 -5.94 7.88
CA SER A 52 1.30 -6.78 8.59
C SER A 52 1.10 -8.27 8.34
N LYS A 53 -0.11 -8.72 7.94
CA LYS A 53 -0.37 -10.12 7.59
C LYS A 53 -1.27 -10.24 6.36
N LEU A 54 -0.69 -10.60 5.22
CA LEU A 54 -1.44 -10.99 4.03
C LEU A 54 -2.09 -12.35 4.30
N ARG A 55 -3.42 -12.37 4.41
CA ARG A 55 -4.19 -13.61 4.52
C ARG A 55 -4.27 -14.27 3.15
N VAL A 56 -3.57 -15.39 3.00
CA VAL A 56 -3.44 -16.11 1.73
C VAL A 56 -4.06 -17.50 1.89
N GLY A 57 -5.00 -17.86 1.03
CA GLY A 57 -5.47 -19.24 0.93
C GLY A 57 -4.53 -20.05 0.05
N VAL A 58 -4.11 -21.23 0.49
CA VAL A 58 -3.32 -22.17 -0.32
C VAL A 58 -4.18 -23.41 -0.59
N LEU A 59 -4.48 -23.64 -1.87
CA LEU A 59 -5.15 -24.84 -2.35
C LEU A 59 -4.12 -25.93 -2.61
N LEU A 60 -4.18 -27.00 -1.83
CA LEU A 60 -3.33 -28.18 -1.96
C LEU A 60 -4.11 -29.28 -2.69
N GLU A 61 -3.88 -29.44 -4.00
CA GLU A 61 -4.57 -30.50 -4.77
C GLU A 61 -3.92 -31.88 -4.57
N GLN A 62 -2.64 -31.92 -4.21
CA GLN A 62 -1.89 -33.12 -3.87
C GLN A 62 -0.93 -32.85 -2.70
N GLN A 63 -0.89 -33.76 -1.73
CA GLN A 63 0.06 -33.71 -0.61
C GLN A 63 1.38 -34.34 -1.02
N SER A 64 2.23 -33.58 -1.71
CA SER A 64 3.63 -33.95 -1.92
C SER A 64 4.55 -33.31 -0.88
N GLU A 65 5.72 -33.91 -0.62
CA GLU A 65 6.72 -33.33 0.28
C GLU A 65 7.14 -31.93 -0.17
N GLU A 66 7.29 -31.71 -1.48
CA GLU A 66 7.71 -30.44 -2.05
C GLU A 66 6.62 -29.35 -1.92
N ALA A 67 5.34 -29.72 -2.10
CA ALA A 67 4.22 -28.81 -1.87
C ALA A 67 4.08 -28.42 -0.38
N LEU A 68 4.31 -29.37 0.53
CA LEU A 68 4.32 -29.12 1.97
C LEU A 68 5.47 -28.21 2.39
N ASP A 69 6.68 -28.42 1.85
CA ASP A 69 7.85 -27.58 2.15
C ASP A 69 7.65 -26.12 1.69
N PHE A 70 7.04 -25.93 0.51
CA PHE A 70 6.65 -24.62 0.00
C PHE A 70 5.65 -23.91 0.93
N VAL A 71 4.64 -24.65 1.41
CA VAL A 71 3.63 -24.13 2.35
C VAL A 71 4.25 -23.78 3.71
N HIS A 72 5.16 -24.61 4.21
CA HIS A 72 5.89 -24.33 5.45
C HIS A 72 6.73 -23.06 5.33
N THR A 73 7.40 -22.87 4.18
CA THR A 73 8.16 -21.65 3.90
C THR A 73 7.25 -20.41 3.86
N MET A 74 6.06 -20.51 3.24
CA MET A 74 5.07 -19.43 3.21
C MET A 74 4.53 -19.10 4.60
N THR A 75 4.22 -20.11 5.41
CA THR A 75 3.64 -19.94 6.76
C THR A 75 4.69 -19.44 7.77
N GLY A 76 5.98 -19.69 7.53
CA GLY A 76 7.09 -19.19 8.34
C GLY A 76 7.37 -17.68 8.18
N SER A 77 6.78 -17.03 7.17
CA SER A 77 6.96 -15.59 6.96
C SER A 77 6.09 -14.78 7.93
N PRO A 78 6.64 -13.78 8.64
CA PRO A 78 5.88 -12.96 9.58
C PRO A 78 4.81 -12.08 8.88
N TYR A 79 4.87 -11.99 7.55
CA TYR A 79 4.00 -11.18 6.72
C TYR A 79 2.85 -11.97 6.07
N ILE A 80 2.82 -13.30 6.22
CA ILE A 80 1.87 -14.17 5.52
C ILE A 80 1.11 -15.00 6.56
N ASP A 81 -0.22 -14.95 6.48
CA ASP A 81 -1.12 -15.79 7.26
C ASP A 81 -1.77 -16.79 6.29
N ALA A 82 -1.15 -17.96 6.16
CA ALA A 82 -1.53 -18.97 5.19
C ALA A 82 -2.64 -19.89 5.73
N THR A 83 -3.76 -20.00 5.02
CA THR A 83 -4.84 -20.96 5.30
C THR A 83 -4.79 -22.07 4.26
N ILE A 84 -4.54 -23.31 4.70
CA ILE A 84 -4.39 -24.48 3.82
C ILE A 84 -5.73 -25.21 3.77
N SER A 85 -6.23 -25.48 2.56
CA SER A 85 -7.39 -26.35 2.35
C SER A 85 -7.22 -27.11 1.03
N ASP A 86 -7.75 -28.33 0.96
CA ASP A 86 -7.84 -29.14 -0.26
C ASP A 86 -9.12 -28.81 -1.05
N ASN A 87 -10.03 -28.05 -0.45
CA ASN A 87 -11.31 -27.70 -1.04
C ASN A 87 -11.27 -26.32 -1.71
N ARG A 88 -11.19 -26.33 -3.04
CA ARG A 88 -11.26 -25.12 -3.87
C ARG A 88 -12.49 -24.27 -3.57
N GLN A 89 -13.66 -24.87 -3.37
CA GLN A 89 -14.90 -24.11 -3.16
C GLN A 89 -14.87 -23.36 -1.83
N GLU A 90 -14.33 -23.97 -0.79
CA GLU A 90 -14.20 -23.36 0.54
C GLU A 90 -13.28 -22.14 0.49
N LEU A 91 -12.13 -22.24 -0.18
CA LEU A 91 -11.20 -21.12 -0.34
C LEU A 91 -11.80 -19.98 -1.16
N VAL A 92 -12.56 -20.31 -2.22
CA VAL A 92 -13.29 -19.29 -3.01
C VAL A 92 -14.35 -18.59 -2.16
N GLN A 93 -15.09 -19.31 -1.31
CA GLN A 93 -16.03 -18.71 -0.37
C GLN A 93 -15.33 -17.81 0.65
N MET A 94 -14.17 -18.23 1.18
CA MET A 94 -13.37 -17.41 2.09
C MET A 94 -12.84 -16.14 1.42
N MET A 95 -12.49 -16.21 0.14
CA MET A 95 -12.06 -15.05 -0.65
C MET A 95 -13.22 -14.07 -0.87
N GLN A 96 -14.41 -14.58 -1.23
CA GLN A 96 -15.62 -13.78 -1.38
C GLN A 96 -16.06 -13.13 -0.05
N ALA A 97 -15.89 -13.84 1.06
CA ALA A 97 -16.16 -13.33 2.41
C ALA A 97 -15.10 -12.35 2.91
N GLY A 98 -14.04 -12.05 2.13
CA GLY A 98 -12.94 -11.17 2.52
C GLY A 98 -12.03 -11.72 3.63
N ARG A 99 -12.14 -13.03 3.94
CA ARG A 99 -11.30 -13.69 4.94
C ARG A 99 -9.88 -13.93 4.44
N ILE A 100 -9.73 -14.21 3.14
CA ILE A 100 -8.44 -14.25 2.44
C ILE A 100 -8.42 -13.19 1.34
N ARG A 101 -7.25 -12.59 1.09
CA ARG A 101 -7.05 -11.57 0.03
C ARG A 101 -6.40 -12.14 -1.22
N ALA A 102 -5.80 -13.32 -1.14
CA ALA A 102 -5.17 -14.00 -2.26
C ALA A 102 -5.38 -15.51 -2.18
N LEU A 103 -5.33 -16.18 -3.33
CA LEU A 103 -5.43 -17.63 -3.48
C LEU A 103 -4.22 -18.13 -4.27
N VAL A 104 -3.46 -19.05 -3.69
CA VAL A 104 -2.36 -19.76 -4.34
C VAL A 104 -2.82 -21.19 -4.59
N THR A 105 -2.75 -21.65 -5.84
CA THR A 105 -3.10 -23.04 -6.18
C THR A 105 -1.83 -23.81 -6.48
N LEU A 106 -1.61 -24.90 -5.75
CA LEU A 106 -0.53 -25.85 -6.00
C LEU A 106 -1.10 -27.02 -6.82
N PRO A 107 -0.74 -27.11 -8.12
CA PRO A 107 -1.26 -28.14 -9.01
C PRO A 107 -0.66 -29.51 -8.68
N VAL A 108 -1.34 -30.58 -9.09
CA VAL A 108 -0.90 -31.97 -8.90
C VAL A 108 0.50 -32.27 -9.49
N ASP A 109 0.90 -31.57 -10.56
CA ASP A 109 2.22 -31.74 -11.19
C ASP A 109 3.30 -30.82 -10.61
N PHE A 110 3.12 -30.28 -9.41
CA PHE A 110 4.05 -29.32 -8.80
C PHE A 110 5.47 -29.90 -8.73
N ASP A 111 5.61 -31.14 -8.28
CA ASP A 111 6.92 -31.77 -8.11
C ASP A 111 7.66 -31.95 -9.44
N GLN A 112 6.94 -32.40 -10.46
CA GLN A 112 7.48 -32.57 -11.81
C GLN A 112 7.91 -31.26 -12.45
N LYS A 113 7.30 -30.14 -12.03
CA LYS A 113 7.62 -28.80 -12.53
C LYS A 113 8.81 -28.18 -11.77
N MET A 114 8.97 -28.47 -10.48
CA MET A 114 10.14 -28.04 -9.71
C MET A 114 11.42 -28.81 -10.07
N ALA A 115 11.29 -30.09 -10.40
CA ALA A 115 12.43 -30.93 -10.79
C ALA A 115 12.98 -30.63 -12.21
N ARG A 116 12.37 -29.72 -12.97
CA ARG A 116 12.85 -29.30 -14.30
C ARG A 116 13.80 -28.10 -14.16
N PRO A 117 15.04 -28.17 -14.68
CA PRO A 117 16.04 -27.10 -14.60
C PRO A 117 15.70 -25.86 -15.44
#